data_AF-A0A6C2C3K2-F1
#
_entry.id   AF-A0A6C2C3K2-F1
#
_cell.length_a   1.000
_cell.length_b   1.000
_cell.length_c   1.000
_cell.angle_alpha   90.00
_cell.angle_beta   90.00
_cell.angle_gamma   90.00
#
_symmetry.space_group_name_H-M   'P 1'
#
loop_
_entity.id
_entity.type
_entity.pdbx_description
1 polymer ?
#
loop_
_entity_poly.entity_id
_entity_poly.type
_entity_poly.pdbx_seq_one_letter_code
_entity_poly.pdbx_strand_id
1 'polypeptide(L)'
;AGDDLAGVILSKMDEAMSLAPVLDVAIRHQVEVFYVANGQRVPEDLHLPNRDAILSQALRELPAASPFRLDPLEAGLMMASAGQSGVTSLRGGA
;
A
#
# COMPACT_ATOMS: atom_id res chain seq x y z
N ALA A 1 10.39 18.84 -2.75
CA ALA A 1 9.33 19.43 -3.58
C ALA A 1 8.03 18.72 -3.22
N GLY A 2 7.19 19.36 -2.40
CA GLY A 2 6.00 18.71 -1.82
C GLY A 2 5.53 19.28 -0.48
N ASP A 3 6.23 20.25 0.11
CA ASP A 3 5.97 20.73 1.48
C ASP A 3 4.63 21.47 1.68
N ASP A 4 3.80 21.61 0.63
CA ASP A 4 2.52 22.32 0.69
C ASP A 4 1.38 21.56 -0.02
N LEU A 5 1.43 20.23 -0.02
CA LEU A 5 0.32 19.42 -0.55
C LEU A 5 -0.81 19.34 0.49
N ALA A 6 -1.93 20.00 0.20
CA ALA A 6 -3.11 19.97 1.06
C ALA A 6 -3.73 18.57 1.21
N GLY A 7 -3.58 17.71 0.20
CA GLY A 7 -4.12 16.34 0.20
C GLY A 7 -4.23 15.77 -1.21
N VAL A 8 -4.91 14.65 -1.34
CA VAL A 8 -5.02 13.87 -2.59
C VAL A 8 -6.45 13.45 -2.88
N ILE A 9 -6.70 13.16 -4.16
CA ILE A 9 -7.88 12.45 -4.63
C ILE A 9 -7.38 11.15 -5.24
N LEU A 10 -7.91 10.01 -4.79
CA LEU A 10 -7.57 8.71 -5.34
C LEU A 10 -8.54 8.41 -6.48
N SER A 11 -8.05 8.15 -7.69
CA SER A 11 -8.90 7.83 -8.85
C SER A 11 -8.64 6.44 -9.39
N LYS A 12 -9.52 5.98 -10.29
CA LYS A 12 -9.43 4.66 -10.94
C LYS A 12 -9.39 3.50 -9.94
N MET A 13 -10.11 3.64 -8.82
CA MET A 13 -10.09 2.63 -7.75
C MET A 13 -10.76 1.31 -8.14
N ASP A 14 -11.62 1.33 -9.15
CA ASP A 14 -12.27 0.20 -9.81
C ASP A 14 -11.32 -0.56 -10.77
N GLU A 15 -10.33 0.13 -11.34
CA GLU A 15 -9.29 -0.48 -12.19
C GLU A 15 -8.11 -1.04 -11.37
N ALA A 16 -8.01 -0.66 -10.09
CA ALA A 16 -6.89 -1.01 -9.23
C ALA A 16 -7.05 -2.40 -8.59
N MET A 17 -6.07 -3.29 -8.85
CA MET A 17 -6.00 -4.61 -8.21
C MET A 17 -5.79 -4.54 -6.68
N SER A 18 -5.12 -3.50 -6.19
CA SER A 18 -4.94 -3.23 -4.76
C SER A 18 -4.80 -1.73 -4.52
N LEU A 19 -5.34 -1.27 -3.39
CA LEU A 19 -5.17 0.10 -2.91
C LEU A 19 -4.00 0.24 -1.93
N ALA A 20 -3.36 -0.86 -1.51
CA ALA A 20 -2.29 -0.83 -0.53
C ALA A 20 -1.12 0.10 -0.92
N PRO A 21 -0.63 0.12 -2.19
CA PRO A 21 0.49 0.99 -2.55
C PRO A 21 0.17 2.48 -2.41
N VAL A 22 -1.02 2.90 -2.81
CA VAL A 22 -1.39 4.32 -2.73
C VAL A 22 -1.65 4.77 -1.30
N LEU A 23 -2.17 3.88 -0.45
CA LEU A 23 -2.31 4.13 0.98
C LEU A 23 -0.97 4.20 1.69
N ASP A 24 -0.01 3.33 1.35
CA ASP A 24 1.35 3.39 1.90
C ASP A 24 2.00 4.76 1.62
N VAL A 25 1.90 5.26 0.39
CA VAL A 25 2.38 6.60 0.02
C VAL A 25 1.62 7.68 0.79
N ALA A 26 0.29 7.62 0.83
CA ALA A 26 -0.51 8.62 1.53
C ALA A 26 -0.15 8.72 3.03
N ILE A 27 0.06 7.57 3.68
CA ILE A 27 0.45 7.48 5.09
C ILE A 27 1.88 8.01 5.29
N ARG A 28 2.85 7.57 4.47
CA ARG A 28 4.26 7.99 4.59
C ARG A 28 4.44 9.49 4.42
N HIS A 29 3.64 10.11 3.56
CA HIS A 29 3.67 11.55 3.31
C HIS A 29 2.65 12.33 4.13
N GLN A 30 1.90 11.67 5.02
CA GLN A 30 0.89 12.28 5.89
C GLN A 30 -0.11 13.18 5.15
N VAL A 31 -0.52 12.80 3.95
CA VAL A 31 -1.46 13.57 3.12
C VAL A 31 -2.89 13.11 3.36
N GLU A 32 -3.81 14.07 3.47
CA GLU A 32 -5.23 13.78 3.62
C GLU A 32 -5.84 13.30 2.29
N VAL A 33 -6.65 12.24 2.32
CA VAL A 33 -7.45 11.83 1.18
C VAL A 33 -8.78 12.56 1.25
N PHE A 34 -9.07 13.43 0.28
CA PHE A 34 -10.33 14.20 0.26
C PHE A 34 -11.46 13.46 -0.44
N TYR A 35 -11.15 12.80 -1.56
CA TYR A 35 -12.13 12.09 -2.38
C TYR A 35 -11.54 10.82 -2.99
N VAL A 36 -12.44 9.93 -3.38
CA VAL A 36 -12.17 8.71 -4.13
C VAL A 36 -13.05 8.67 -5.38
N ALA A 37 -12.49 8.27 -6.52
CA ALA A 37 -13.20 8.12 -7.79
C ALA A 37 -13.13 6.67 -8.26
N ASN A 38 -14.31 6.08 -8.46
CA ASN A 38 -14.51 4.64 -8.67
C ASN A 38 -15.22 4.34 -10.01
N GLY A 39 -15.07 5.23 -10.99
CA GLY A 39 -15.76 5.17 -12.27
C GLY A 39 -15.49 6.43 -13.11
N GLN A 40 -16.29 6.62 -14.16
CA GLN A 40 -16.05 7.63 -15.20
C GLN A 40 -17.00 8.82 -15.13
N ARG A 41 -18.06 8.77 -14.31
CA ARG A 41 -19.12 9.78 -14.24
C ARG A 41 -18.94 10.71 -13.04
N VAL A 42 -19.24 11.99 -13.23
CA VAL A 42 -19.19 13.01 -12.17
C VAL A 42 -20.53 13.75 -12.17
N PRO A 43 -21.24 13.82 -11.03
CA PRO A 43 -20.77 13.54 -9.67
C PRO A 43 -20.93 12.08 -9.20
N GLU A 44 -21.48 11.19 -10.00
CA GLU A 44 -21.95 9.88 -9.52
C GLU A 44 -20.86 8.94 -9.02
N ASP A 45 -19.65 8.98 -9.60
CA ASP A 45 -18.56 8.07 -9.23
C ASP A 45 -17.51 8.71 -8.29
N LEU A 46 -17.68 9.99 -7.90
CA LEU A 46 -16.81 10.73 -6.99
C LEU A 46 -17.39 10.77 -5.57
N HIS A 47 -16.68 10.19 -4.61
CA HIS A 47 -17.19 9.95 -3.26
C HIS A 47 -16.23 10.45 -2.18
N LEU A 48 -16.76 10.72 -0.99
CA LEU A 48 -15.93 10.85 0.19
C LEU A 48 -15.28 9.49 0.54
N PRO A 49 -14.04 9.48 1.04
CA PRO A 49 -13.35 8.24 1.38
C PRO A 49 -14.05 7.52 2.54
N ASN A 50 -14.49 6.29 2.26
CA ASN A 50 -14.98 5.38 3.30
C ASN A 50 -13.82 4.49 3.79
N ARG A 51 -13.42 4.68 5.05
CA ARG A 51 -12.26 3.98 5.64
C ARG A 51 -12.40 2.46 5.56
N ASP A 52 -13.57 1.92 5.91
CA ASP A 52 -13.81 0.48 5.96
C ASP A 52 -13.74 -0.15 4.56
N ALA A 53 -14.33 0.51 3.56
CA ALA A 53 -14.29 0.05 2.17
C ALA A 53 -12.85 0.07 1.61
N ILE A 54 -12.12 1.15 1.86
CA ILE A 54 -10.73 1.32 1.42
C ILE A 54 -9.83 0.27 2.07
N LEU A 55 -9.93 0.08 3.39
CA LEU A 55 -9.15 -0.92 4.12
C LEU A 55 -9.47 -2.33 3.67
N SER A 56 -10.76 -2.65 3.46
CA SER A 56 -11.20 -3.96 2.97
C SER A 56 -10.61 -4.29 1.59
N GLN A 57 -10.46 -3.30 0.71
CA GLN A 57 -9.85 -3.50 -0.61
C GLN A 57 -8.32 -3.53 -0.56
N ALA A 58 -7.69 -2.71 0.29
CA ALA A 58 -6.25 -2.69 0.45
C ALA A 58 -5.70 -3.97 1.11
N LEU A 59 -6.41 -4.52 2.09
CA LEU A 59 -6.02 -5.68 2.88
C LEU A 59 -6.67 -6.98 2.38
N ARG A 60 -7.35 -6.95 1.23
CA ARG A 60 -7.97 -8.14 0.65
C ARG A 60 -6.91 -9.21 0.43
N GLU A 61 -7.12 -10.39 1.01
CA GLU A 61 -6.22 -11.51 0.78
C GLU A 61 -6.15 -11.86 -0.70
N LEU A 62 -4.93 -12.03 -1.20
CA LEU A 62 -4.74 -12.47 -2.58
C LEU A 62 -5.10 -13.96 -2.69
N PRO A 63 -5.74 -14.36 -3.81
CA PRO A 63 -6.00 -15.76 -4.09
C PRO A 63 -4.74 -16.62 -3.96
N ALA A 64 -4.88 -17.88 -3.56
CA ALA A 64 -3.76 -18.81 -3.38
C ALA A 64 -2.88 -18.94 -4.63
N ALA A 65 -3.46 -18.81 -5.82
CA ALA A 65 -2.77 -18.88 -7.10
C ALA A 65 -2.19 -17.53 -7.59
N SER A 66 -2.32 -16.46 -6.80
CA SER A 66 -1.81 -15.15 -7.20
C SER A 66 -0.28 -15.15 -7.22
N PRO A 67 0.37 -14.67 -8.31
CA PRO A 67 1.83 -14.57 -8.38
C PRO A 67 2.40 -13.54 -7.37
N PHE A 68 1.56 -12.67 -6.83
CA PHE A 68 1.93 -11.67 -5.83
C PHE A 68 1.64 -12.12 -4.39
N ARG A 69 1.15 -13.35 -4.18
CA ARG A 69 0.99 -13.92 -2.84
C ARG A 69 2.35 -14.42 -2.36
N LEU A 70 2.79 -13.91 -1.21
CA LEU A 70 4.00 -14.38 -0.56
C LEU A 70 3.74 -15.74 0.11
N ASP A 71 4.52 -16.76 -0.25
CA ASP A 71 4.43 -18.06 0.42
C ASP A 71 4.96 -17.95 1.87
N PRO A 72 4.27 -18.52 2.87
CA PRO A 72 4.70 -18.40 4.27
C PRO A 72 6.11 -18.93 4.55
N LEU A 73 6.55 -19.99 3.84
CA LEU A 73 7.89 -20.55 3.99
C LEU A 73 8.94 -19.59 3.40
N GLU A 74 8.64 -19.00 2.24
CA GLU A 74 9.49 -17.96 1.64
C GLU A 74 9.57 -16.72 2.52
N ALA A 75 8.43 -16.27 3.06
CA ALA A 75 8.37 -15.15 4.01
C ALA A 75 9.24 -15.43 5.25
N GLY A 76 9.12 -16.63 5.81
CA GLY A 76 9.94 -17.07 6.95
C GLY A 76 11.43 -17.06 6.63
N LEU A 77 11.82 -17.54 5.45
CA LEU A 77 13.22 -17.54 5.01
C LEU A 77 13.75 -16.11 4.79
N MET A 78 12.96 -15.22 4.17
CA MET A 78 13.32 -13.81 3.99
C MET A 78 13.54 -13.12 5.34
N MET A 79 12.60 -13.29 6.29
CA MET A 79 12.71 -12.71 7.63
C MET A 79 13.89 -13.27 8.43
N ALA A 80 14.18 -14.57 8.31
CA ALA A 80 15.35 -15.19 8.94
C ALA A 80 16.67 -14.64 8.38
N SER A 81 16.71 -14.31 7.08
CA SER A 81 17.90 -13.71 6.44
C SER A 81 18.08 -12.23 6.77
N ALA A 82 16.99 -11.48 6.95
CA ALA A 82 17.03 -10.06 7.31
C ALA A 82 17.75 -9.82 8.66
N GLY A 83 17.64 -10.77 9.60
CA GLY A 83 18.38 -10.74 10.87
C GLY A 83 19.90 -11.01 10.72
N GLN A 84 20.35 -11.62 9.62
CA GLN A 84 21.77 -11.91 9.41
C GLN A 84 22.54 -10.72 8.79
N SER A 85 21.88 -9.88 7.99
CA SER A 85 22.51 -8.69 7.39
C SER A 85 22.98 -7.67 8.44
N GLY A 86 22.32 -7.59 9.60
CA GLY A 86 22.75 -6.74 10.72
C GLY A 86 23.99 -7.23 11.48
N VAL A 87 24.28 -8.54 11.45
CA VAL A 87 25.39 -9.14 12.23
C VAL A 87 26.72 -9.10 11.47
N THR A 88 26.71 -9.10 10.14
CA THR A 88 27.93 -9.02 9.31
C THR A 88 28.60 -7.65 9.40
N SER A 89 27.85 -6.56 9.59
CA SER A 89 28.43 -5.21 9.69
C SER A 89 29.19 -4.96 11.00
N LEU A 90 28.94 -5.74 12.05
CA LEU A 90 29.56 -5.56 13.38
C LEU A 90 30.90 -6.30 13.54
N ARG A 91 31.31 -7.11 12.56
CA ARG A 91 32.55 -7.90 12.61
C ARG A 91 33.65 -7.44 11.65
N GLY A 92 33.40 -6.38 10.87
CA GLY A 92 34.31 -5.87 9.83
C GLY A 92 35.03 -4.56 10.18
N GLY A 93 35.24 -4.26 11.45
CA GLY A 93 36.01 -3.09 11.90
C GLY A 93 37.31 -3.51 12.57
N ALA A 94 38.39 -3.53 11.80
CA ALA A 94 39.78 -3.49 12.26
C ALA A 94 40.55 -2.53 11.33
#